data_AF-A0A3D4DKV0-F1
#
_entry.id   AF-A0A3D4DKV0-F1
#
_cell.length_a   1.000
_cell.length_b   1.000
_cell.length_c   1.000
_cell.angle_alpha   90.00
_cell.angle_beta   90.00
_cell.angle_gamma   90.00
#
_symmetry.space_group_name_H-M   'P 1'
#
loop_
_entity.id
_entity.type
_entity.pdbx_description
1 polymer ?
#
loop_
_entity_poly.entity_id
_entity_poly.type
_entity_poly.pdbx_seq_one_letter_code
_entity_poly.pdbx_strand_id
1 'polypeptide(L)'
;MKRLQKVVALVMLIVVIPLASFANEITEEDTSIVRNPDKGFYKLIQVELQQGDEDFTRFEKQIISVENEYPDISIISFQLNLKNYTQKTEINKIKINDIDKYFSIMREHGYKVIFRVVYDSEGTKNPEPEFDMLLKQIEQLKDIYVSNKDIIFVVEAGYLGSYGEWHDGRYDKDLEKKNKIIEKLLEIIPEEIQINLRKPQFIIDYIGNKTTISEMNAFSSEKIARLGLHNDGYLASETDLGTFEKNERTESLKWQSAQTKYTAFGGEAQNKNSIYNDLSNAIEDMKIRHCNYLNRTYDREVKEKWKNTKYTGKDPNYIGIDGMTYIQNHLGYRLLLQECSIKGQQASGSANVDIVINNVGFGNIIKSKKIELIYVNEKSTYKIETNIDIRKQIQNSEYIINIDDKLPANMKEGKYKVYLSICEPYESLKNNSNYYIKLVNKGIWNEEIKGNYIGEIFINSNSKNNLKFNFENIEYLKMIVSLVVITIILIIILIIIIKYQKKHNK
;
A
#
# COMPACT_ATOMS: atom_id res chain seq x y z
N MET A 1 -51.15 -22.96 -4.04
CA MET A 1 -49.69 -23.02 -4.36
C MET A 1 -49.18 -21.77 -5.09
N LYS A 2 -49.65 -21.43 -6.31
CA LYS A 2 -49.12 -20.28 -7.08
C LYS A 2 -49.24 -18.89 -6.42
N ARG A 3 -50.27 -18.64 -5.59
CA ARG A 3 -50.42 -17.36 -4.85
C ARG A 3 -49.49 -17.24 -3.63
N LEU A 4 -49.17 -18.36 -2.98
CA LEU A 4 -48.28 -18.39 -1.80
C LEU A 4 -46.81 -18.22 -2.20
N GLN A 5 -46.40 -18.79 -3.34
CA GLN A 5 -45.09 -18.55 -3.94
C GLN A 5 -44.88 -17.08 -4.32
N LYS A 6 -45.92 -16.39 -4.80
CA LYS A 6 -45.85 -14.96 -5.12
C LYS A 6 -45.64 -14.07 -3.89
N VAL A 7 -46.28 -14.39 -2.76
CA VAL A 7 -46.14 -13.60 -1.52
C VAL A 7 -44.77 -13.81 -0.87
N VAL A 8 -44.26 -15.04 -0.83
CA VAL A 8 -42.90 -15.33 -0.33
C VAL A 8 -41.82 -14.72 -1.22
N ALA A 9 -42.00 -14.77 -2.54
CA ALA A 9 -41.10 -14.09 -3.49
C ALA A 9 -41.15 -12.56 -3.31
N LEU A 10 -42.33 -11.98 -3.07
CA LEU A 10 -42.50 -10.55 -2.87
C LEU A 10 -41.85 -10.07 -1.55
N VAL A 11 -41.96 -10.84 -0.47
CA VAL A 11 -41.31 -10.52 0.82
C VAL A 11 -39.78 -10.67 0.73
N MET A 12 -39.27 -11.69 0.03
CA MET A 12 -37.85 -11.79 -0.31
C MET A 12 -37.38 -10.60 -1.17
N LEU A 13 -38.18 -10.18 -2.15
CA LEU A 13 -37.91 -9.01 -2.99
C LEU A 13 -37.88 -7.68 -2.23
N ILE A 14 -38.72 -7.53 -1.20
CA ILE A 14 -38.87 -6.27 -0.45
C ILE A 14 -37.87 -6.16 0.71
N VAL A 15 -37.44 -7.28 1.31
CA VAL A 15 -36.57 -7.24 2.51
C VAL A 15 -35.14 -7.68 2.18
N VAL A 16 -34.94 -8.71 1.37
CA VAL A 16 -33.60 -9.27 1.11
C VAL A 16 -32.87 -8.49 0.02
N ILE A 17 -33.58 -7.99 -1.00
CA ILE A 17 -32.94 -7.22 -2.08
C ILE A 17 -32.42 -5.87 -1.60
N PRO A 18 -33.12 -5.06 -0.78
CA PRO A 18 -32.55 -3.79 -0.33
C PRO A 18 -31.35 -3.98 0.61
N LEU A 19 -31.40 -4.95 1.53
CA LEU A 19 -30.28 -5.25 2.44
C LEU A 19 -29.07 -5.83 1.70
N ALA A 20 -29.27 -6.69 0.69
CA ALA A 20 -28.20 -7.17 -0.17
C ALA A 20 -27.72 -6.10 -1.18
N SER A 21 -28.59 -5.21 -1.63
CA SER A 21 -28.28 -4.10 -2.55
C SER A 21 -27.45 -3.00 -1.88
N PHE A 22 -27.74 -2.65 -0.62
CA PHE A 22 -26.93 -1.70 0.14
C PHE A 22 -25.55 -2.27 0.52
N ALA A 23 -25.44 -3.59 0.77
CA ALA A 23 -24.15 -4.25 1.01
C ALA A 23 -23.33 -4.47 -0.28
N ASN A 24 -23.99 -4.65 -1.44
CA ASN A 24 -23.33 -4.83 -2.73
C ASN A 24 -22.80 -3.53 -3.35
N GLU A 25 -23.35 -2.35 -3.04
CA GLU A 25 -22.95 -1.10 -3.72
C GLU A 25 -21.56 -0.59 -3.32
N ILE A 26 -21.11 -0.79 -2.06
CA ILE A 26 -19.81 -0.28 -1.59
C ILE A 26 -18.66 -1.28 -1.71
N THR A 27 -18.92 -2.53 -2.08
CA THR A 27 -17.94 -3.63 -2.07
C THR A 27 -17.43 -4.01 -3.47
N GLU A 28 -18.03 -3.46 -4.53
CA GLU A 28 -17.63 -3.71 -5.92
C GLU A 28 -16.27 -3.06 -6.24
N GLU A 29 -15.35 -3.85 -6.80
CA GLU A 29 -14.03 -3.36 -7.24
C GLU A 29 -14.14 -2.41 -8.44
N ASP A 30 -13.43 -1.29 -8.36
CA ASP A 30 -13.09 -0.43 -9.48
C ASP A 30 -11.76 -0.89 -10.09
N THR A 31 -11.81 -1.52 -11.26
CA THR A 31 -10.62 -2.03 -11.98
C THR A 31 -9.82 -0.94 -12.70
N SER A 32 -10.21 0.32 -12.58
CA SER A 32 -9.38 1.43 -13.06
C SER A 32 -8.08 1.55 -12.27
N ILE A 33 -7.12 2.25 -12.88
CA ILE A 33 -5.83 2.52 -12.24
C ILE A 33 -6.02 3.57 -11.17
N VAL A 34 -5.57 3.26 -9.96
CA VAL A 34 -5.65 4.16 -8.81
C VAL A 34 -4.24 4.55 -8.33
N ARG A 35 -3.94 5.85 -8.46
CA ARG A 35 -2.74 6.47 -7.91
C ARG A 35 -2.82 6.51 -6.39
N ASN A 36 -2.07 5.62 -5.74
CA ASN A 36 -1.87 5.56 -4.28
C ASN A 36 -0.37 5.63 -3.96
N PRO A 37 0.04 6.17 -2.80
CA PRO A 37 1.44 6.27 -2.40
C PRO A 37 2.10 4.90 -2.18
N ASP A 38 3.44 4.86 -2.11
CA ASP A 38 4.22 3.68 -1.71
C ASP A 38 4.08 2.41 -2.59
N LYS A 39 3.55 2.55 -3.82
CA LYS A 39 3.39 1.41 -4.73
C LYS A 39 3.40 1.81 -6.20
N GLY A 40 3.50 0.81 -7.07
CA GLY A 40 3.22 0.95 -8.51
C GLY A 40 4.47 1.17 -9.34
N PHE A 41 4.27 1.55 -10.60
CA PHE A 41 5.41 1.91 -11.44
C PHE A 41 6.06 3.22 -10.96
N TYR A 42 7.38 3.30 -11.04
CA TYR A 42 8.13 4.54 -10.79
C TYR A 42 8.75 5.11 -12.07
N LYS A 43 9.09 6.40 -12.04
CA LYS A 43 9.97 7.04 -13.02
C LYS A 43 11.31 7.38 -12.40
N LEU A 44 12.39 6.93 -13.05
CA LEU A 44 13.75 7.31 -12.70
C LEU A 44 14.01 8.75 -13.14
N ILE A 45 14.50 9.56 -12.23
CA ILE A 45 15.05 10.90 -12.49
C ILE A 45 16.45 10.92 -11.89
N GLN A 46 17.43 11.20 -12.75
CA GLN A 46 18.83 11.33 -12.39
C GLN A 46 19.21 12.81 -12.36
N VAL A 47 19.83 13.25 -11.27
CA VAL A 47 20.37 14.59 -11.14
C VAL A 47 21.84 14.48 -10.76
N GLU A 48 22.69 15.18 -11.51
CA GLU A 48 24.08 15.36 -11.15
C GLU A 48 24.20 16.60 -10.27
N LEU A 49 24.68 16.42 -9.04
CA LEU A 49 24.89 17.54 -8.13
C LEU A 49 26.00 18.44 -8.67
N GLN A 50 25.70 19.73 -8.88
CA GLN A 50 26.66 20.68 -9.42
C GLN A 50 27.51 21.29 -8.31
N GLN A 51 28.76 21.65 -8.62
CA GLN A 51 29.55 22.49 -7.70
C GLN A 51 29.11 23.96 -7.71
N GLY A 52 28.58 24.42 -8.85
CA GLY A 52 27.96 25.74 -9.03
C GLY A 52 26.46 25.72 -8.75
N ASP A 53 25.67 26.55 -9.42
CA ASP A 53 24.22 26.61 -9.19
C ASP A 53 23.46 25.40 -9.78
N GLU A 54 22.35 25.03 -9.13
CA GLU A 54 21.42 24.02 -9.64
C GLU A 54 20.33 24.65 -10.54
N ASP A 55 19.82 23.87 -11.50
CA ASP A 55 18.70 24.28 -12.36
C ASP A 55 17.37 23.64 -11.89
N PHE A 56 16.78 24.25 -10.85
CA PHE A 56 15.51 23.79 -10.29
C PHE A 56 14.33 23.94 -11.26
N THR A 57 14.37 24.95 -12.15
CA THR A 57 13.32 25.15 -13.15
C THR A 57 13.30 24.00 -14.16
N ARG A 58 14.46 23.52 -14.59
CA ARG A 58 14.55 22.33 -15.44
C ARG A 58 14.07 21.08 -14.72
N PHE A 59 14.43 20.90 -13.45
CA PHE A 59 13.97 19.76 -12.67
C PHE A 59 12.44 19.76 -12.50
N GLU A 60 11.85 20.89 -12.15
CA GLU A 60 10.38 21.02 -12.02
C GLU A 60 9.67 20.74 -13.36
N LYS A 61 10.20 21.23 -14.49
CA LYS A 61 9.69 20.88 -15.83
C LYS A 61 9.74 19.37 -16.09
N GLN A 62 10.77 18.68 -15.61
CA GLN A 62 10.86 17.23 -15.75
C GLN A 62 9.81 16.51 -14.91
N ILE A 63 9.55 16.98 -13.68
CA ILE A 63 8.48 16.46 -12.81
C ILE A 63 7.11 16.66 -13.47
N ILE A 64 6.83 17.84 -14.02
CA ILE A 64 5.59 18.13 -14.76
C ILE A 64 5.47 17.25 -16.01
N SER A 65 6.56 16.98 -16.73
CA SER A 65 6.54 16.06 -17.87
C SER A 65 6.15 14.64 -17.45
N VAL A 66 6.68 14.16 -16.32
CA VAL A 66 6.31 12.85 -15.77
C VAL A 66 4.83 12.82 -15.40
N GLU A 67 4.32 13.88 -14.76
CA GLU A 67 2.91 13.98 -14.37
C GLU A 67 1.97 13.95 -15.60
N ASN A 68 2.34 14.64 -16.67
CA ASN A 68 1.56 14.66 -17.91
C ASN A 68 1.63 13.33 -18.69
N GLU A 69 2.80 12.70 -18.75
CA GLU A 69 3.00 11.44 -19.50
C GLU A 69 2.52 10.20 -18.73
N TYR A 70 2.62 10.22 -17.41
CA TYR A 70 2.33 9.09 -16.52
C TYR A 70 1.56 9.54 -15.27
N PRO A 71 0.33 10.07 -15.41
CA PRO A 71 -0.44 10.64 -14.30
C PRO A 71 -0.72 9.65 -13.16
N ASP A 72 -0.66 8.35 -13.45
CA ASP A 72 -0.93 7.29 -12.50
C ASP A 72 0.27 6.93 -11.60
N ILE A 73 1.44 7.49 -11.86
CA ILE A 73 2.67 7.22 -11.09
C ILE A 73 2.67 8.05 -9.81
N SER A 74 2.95 7.40 -8.69
CA SER A 74 3.08 8.03 -7.37
C SER A 74 4.51 8.01 -6.83
N ILE A 75 5.46 7.41 -7.57
CA ILE A 75 6.85 7.26 -7.13
C ILE A 75 7.83 7.84 -8.15
N ILE A 76 8.73 8.69 -7.68
CA ILE A 76 9.97 9.03 -8.38
C ILE A 76 11.10 8.22 -7.76
N SER A 77 11.86 7.49 -8.58
CA SER A 77 13.18 7.04 -8.19
C SER A 77 14.15 8.18 -8.45
N PHE A 78 14.58 8.83 -7.38
CA PHE A 78 15.48 9.97 -7.43
C PHE A 78 16.91 9.49 -7.19
N GLN A 79 17.71 9.56 -8.25
CA GLN A 79 19.11 9.19 -8.21
C GLN A 79 19.97 10.46 -8.20
N LEU A 80 20.54 10.77 -7.04
CA LEU A 80 21.49 11.87 -6.88
C LEU A 80 22.90 11.38 -7.19
N ASN A 81 23.48 11.92 -8.25
CA ASN A 81 24.82 11.57 -8.71
C ASN A 81 25.85 12.59 -8.19
N LEU A 82 26.79 12.09 -7.40
CA LEU A 82 27.89 12.81 -6.78
C LEU A 82 29.21 12.72 -7.58
N LYS A 83 29.19 12.43 -8.89
CA LYS A 83 30.40 12.31 -9.73
C LYS A 83 31.35 13.52 -9.61
N ASN A 84 30.79 14.70 -9.39
CA ASN A 84 31.53 15.97 -9.22
C ASN A 84 32.18 16.14 -7.83
N TYR A 85 31.96 15.20 -6.91
CA TYR A 85 32.46 15.18 -5.53
C TYR A 85 33.37 13.97 -5.26
N THR A 86 33.91 13.35 -6.31
CA THR A 86 34.80 12.18 -6.19
C THR A 86 36.25 12.54 -5.87
N GLN A 87 36.65 13.78 -6.17
CA GLN A 87 37.85 14.42 -5.62
C GLN A 87 37.51 14.98 -4.24
N LYS A 88 38.49 15.27 -3.35
CA LYS A 88 38.32 15.60 -1.90
C LYS A 88 37.46 16.85 -1.58
N THR A 89 36.28 16.93 -2.17
CA THR A 89 35.32 18.02 -2.18
C THR A 89 34.14 17.56 -1.35
N GLU A 90 33.83 18.36 -0.36
CA GLU A 90 32.76 18.09 0.59
C GLU A 90 31.42 18.62 0.10
N ILE A 91 30.34 17.96 0.49
CA ILE A 91 28.98 18.48 0.29
C ILE A 91 28.72 19.52 1.38
N ASN A 92 28.89 20.79 1.01
CA ASN A 92 28.71 21.90 1.95
C ASN A 92 27.21 22.16 2.21
N LYS A 93 26.92 23.02 3.20
CA LYS A 93 25.55 23.36 3.61
C LYS A 93 24.69 23.96 2.49
N ILE A 94 25.30 24.71 1.57
CA ILE A 94 24.56 25.26 0.41
C ILE A 94 24.02 24.11 -0.43
N LYS A 95 24.86 23.11 -0.70
CA LYS A 95 24.48 21.94 -1.47
C LYS A 95 23.48 21.02 -0.77
N ILE A 96 23.50 20.94 0.55
CA ILE A 96 22.44 20.28 1.32
C ILE A 96 21.10 20.98 1.09
N ASN A 97 21.04 22.32 1.13
CA ASN A 97 19.80 23.04 0.85
C ASN A 97 19.33 22.84 -0.59
N ASP A 98 20.26 22.76 -1.55
CA ASP A 98 19.92 22.48 -2.95
C ASP A 98 19.28 21.09 -3.12
N ILE A 99 19.83 20.08 -2.45
CA ILE A 99 19.25 18.72 -2.46
C ILE A 99 17.85 18.75 -1.85
N ASP A 100 17.66 19.43 -0.72
CA ASP A 100 16.35 19.58 -0.06
C ASP A 100 15.31 20.27 -0.97
N LYS A 101 15.75 21.19 -1.83
CA LYS A 101 14.87 21.85 -2.79
C LYS A 101 14.32 20.87 -3.84
N TYR A 102 15.09 19.88 -4.30
CA TYR A 102 14.58 18.83 -5.18
C TYR A 102 13.48 17.99 -4.52
N PHE A 103 13.67 17.61 -3.25
CA PHE A 103 12.64 16.91 -2.49
C PHE A 103 11.40 17.76 -2.29
N SER A 104 11.55 19.07 -2.04
CA SER A 104 10.43 20.00 -1.91
C SER A 104 9.57 20.05 -3.18
N ILE A 105 10.19 20.08 -4.36
CA ILE A 105 9.46 20.03 -5.64
C ILE A 105 8.69 18.70 -5.77
N MET A 106 9.34 17.55 -5.53
CA MET A 106 8.64 16.26 -5.57
C MET A 106 7.50 16.16 -4.55
N ARG A 107 7.68 16.74 -3.36
CA ARG A 107 6.68 16.81 -2.30
C ARG A 107 5.43 17.56 -2.74
N GLU A 108 5.63 18.74 -3.33
CA GLU A 108 4.56 19.61 -3.83
C GLU A 108 3.71 18.91 -4.90
N HIS A 109 4.36 18.16 -5.81
CA HIS A 109 3.69 17.37 -6.86
C HIS A 109 3.12 16.01 -6.39
N GLY A 110 3.18 15.69 -5.09
CA GLY A 110 2.51 14.52 -4.54
C GLY A 110 3.23 13.19 -4.80
N TYR A 111 4.56 13.19 -4.97
CA TYR A 111 5.34 11.97 -5.18
C TYR A 111 5.98 11.46 -3.89
N LYS A 112 5.94 10.14 -3.71
CA LYS A 112 6.87 9.43 -2.83
C LYS A 112 8.19 9.19 -3.55
N VAL A 113 9.28 9.00 -2.81
CA VAL A 113 10.63 8.95 -3.36
C VAL A 113 11.34 7.65 -2.99
N ILE A 114 11.84 6.94 -3.99
CA ILE A 114 12.93 5.97 -3.83
C ILE A 114 14.22 6.77 -3.97
N PHE A 115 15.02 6.90 -2.91
CA PHE A 115 16.22 7.73 -2.96
C PHE A 115 17.47 6.87 -3.10
N ARG A 116 18.28 7.12 -4.12
CA ARG A 116 19.56 6.44 -4.36
C ARG A 116 20.65 7.50 -4.57
N VAL A 117 21.76 7.38 -3.86
CA VAL A 117 22.94 8.23 -4.11
C VAL A 117 24.00 7.40 -4.82
N VAL A 118 24.61 7.95 -5.86
CA VAL A 118 25.61 7.25 -6.69
C VAL A 118 26.80 8.15 -6.95
N TYR A 119 27.91 7.57 -7.40
CA TYR A 119 29.02 8.31 -8.03
C TYR A 119 29.06 8.15 -9.55
N ASP A 120 28.21 7.27 -10.08
CA ASP A 120 28.14 6.92 -11.48
C ASP A 120 26.70 6.59 -11.87
N SER A 121 26.26 7.14 -13.00
CA SER A 121 24.98 6.87 -13.63
C SER A 121 25.13 6.27 -15.04
N GLU A 122 26.37 6.02 -15.48
CA GLU A 122 26.68 5.66 -16.86
C GLU A 122 27.31 4.27 -17.00
N GLY A 123 27.65 3.60 -15.90
CA GLY A 123 28.25 2.26 -15.91
C GLY A 123 29.77 2.28 -15.84
N THR A 124 30.36 3.36 -15.32
CA THR A 124 31.81 3.49 -15.18
C THR A 124 32.33 2.66 -14.01
N LYS A 125 33.54 2.10 -14.18
CA LYS A 125 34.20 1.31 -13.13
C LYS A 125 34.89 2.20 -12.11
N ASN A 126 34.95 1.73 -10.86
CA ASN A 126 35.66 2.34 -9.75
C ASN A 126 35.28 3.83 -9.51
N PRO A 127 33.98 4.20 -9.50
CA PRO A 127 33.56 5.59 -9.48
C PRO A 127 33.72 6.27 -8.10
N GLU A 128 33.91 5.51 -7.03
CA GLU A 128 33.90 6.01 -5.65
C GLU A 128 35.07 6.96 -5.36
N PRO A 129 34.96 7.93 -4.43
CA PRO A 129 36.12 8.63 -3.88
C PRO A 129 36.95 7.68 -2.98
N GLU A 130 37.99 8.23 -2.34
CA GLU A 130 38.65 7.54 -1.22
C GLU A 130 37.64 7.18 -0.12
N PHE A 131 37.80 6.01 0.50
CA PHE A 131 36.80 5.41 1.39
C PHE A 131 36.38 6.32 2.56
N ASP A 132 37.32 7.04 3.18
CA ASP A 132 37.01 7.97 4.27
C ASP A 132 36.16 9.15 3.78
N MET A 133 36.37 9.61 2.55
CA MET A 133 35.53 10.65 1.93
C MET A 133 34.14 10.11 1.59
N LEU A 134 34.04 8.85 1.13
CA LEU A 134 32.75 8.18 0.91
C LEU A 134 31.93 8.16 2.21
N LEU A 135 32.52 7.69 3.32
CA LEU A 135 31.83 7.66 4.61
C LEU A 135 31.46 9.06 5.11
N LYS A 136 32.32 10.06 4.88
CA LYS A 136 32.04 11.45 5.20
C LYS A 136 30.86 12.02 4.41
N GLN A 137 30.76 11.70 3.13
CA GLN A 137 29.65 12.16 2.28
C GLN A 137 28.33 11.48 2.64
N ILE A 138 28.36 10.20 3.05
CA ILE A 138 27.19 9.54 3.65
C ILE A 138 26.73 10.36 4.86
N GLU A 139 27.61 10.67 5.81
CA GLU A 139 27.27 11.47 7.00
C GLU A 139 26.69 12.85 6.65
N GLN A 140 27.27 13.55 5.66
CA GLN A 140 26.82 14.87 5.23
C GLN A 140 25.36 14.89 4.76
N LEU A 141 24.84 13.77 4.25
CA LEU A 141 23.47 13.66 3.78
C LEU A 141 22.45 13.28 4.85
N LYS A 142 22.87 13.12 6.12
CA LYS A 142 21.98 12.84 7.26
C LYS A 142 20.77 13.77 7.31
N ASP A 143 20.99 15.07 7.19
CA ASP A 143 19.93 16.09 7.26
C ASP A 143 18.90 15.95 6.13
N ILE A 144 19.29 15.42 4.97
CA ILE A 144 18.38 15.17 3.84
C ILE A 144 17.41 14.06 4.19
N TYR A 145 17.91 12.94 4.74
CA TYR A 145 17.05 11.83 5.12
C TYR A 145 16.08 12.22 6.24
N VAL A 146 16.55 12.99 7.23
CA VAL A 146 15.72 13.43 8.37
C VAL A 146 14.64 14.43 7.92
N SER A 147 15.01 15.45 7.15
CA SER A 147 14.08 16.52 6.74
C SER A 147 13.04 16.05 5.72
N ASN A 148 13.37 15.02 4.93
CA ASN A 148 12.52 14.53 3.84
C ASN A 148 11.90 13.15 4.08
N LYS A 149 11.99 12.65 5.32
CA LYS A 149 11.44 11.34 5.71
C LYS A 149 9.93 11.17 5.44
N ASP A 150 9.22 12.28 5.33
CA ASP A 150 7.80 12.33 5.04
C ASP A 150 7.46 11.79 3.64
N ILE A 151 8.31 12.04 2.64
CA ILE A 151 8.11 11.55 1.27
C ILE A 151 9.05 10.43 0.85
N ILE A 152 10.12 10.15 1.60
CA ILE A 152 10.99 8.98 1.32
C ILE A 152 10.21 7.68 1.60
N PHE A 153 9.93 6.95 0.53
CA PHE A 153 9.37 5.60 0.61
C PHE A 153 10.44 4.63 1.09
N VAL A 154 11.57 4.58 0.38
CA VAL A 154 12.71 3.70 0.67
C VAL A 154 14.01 4.35 0.21
N VAL A 155 15.13 4.00 0.85
CA VAL A 155 16.47 4.36 0.37
C VAL A 155 17.09 3.12 -0.26
N GLU A 156 17.59 3.22 -1.48
CA GLU A 156 18.41 2.17 -2.06
C GLU A 156 19.87 2.42 -1.67
N ALA A 157 20.51 1.41 -1.09
CA ALA A 157 21.89 1.48 -0.63
C ALA A 157 22.83 1.63 -1.84
N GLY A 158 23.06 2.86 -2.28
CA GLY A 158 23.96 3.19 -3.38
C GLY A 158 25.41 3.33 -2.91
N TYR A 159 26.06 4.41 -3.34
CA TYR A 159 27.46 4.80 -3.05
C TYR A 159 28.57 3.86 -3.52
N LEU A 160 28.26 2.61 -3.86
CA LEU A 160 29.25 1.61 -4.23
C LEU A 160 28.95 1.03 -5.61
N GLY A 161 29.96 1.00 -6.47
CA GLY A 161 29.92 0.42 -7.80
C GLY A 161 29.21 1.26 -8.86
N SER A 162 29.25 0.75 -10.08
CA SER A 162 28.49 1.28 -11.21
C SER A 162 26.99 1.36 -10.88
N TYR A 163 26.34 2.46 -11.26
CA TYR A 163 24.93 2.75 -10.93
C TYR A 163 24.55 2.70 -9.44
N GLY A 164 25.54 2.59 -8.53
CA GLY A 164 25.33 2.31 -7.12
C GLY A 164 24.84 0.89 -6.82
N GLU A 165 25.09 -0.09 -7.70
CA GLU A 165 24.58 -1.47 -7.57
C GLU A 165 25.57 -2.47 -6.94
N TRP A 166 26.71 -1.98 -6.42
CA TRP A 166 27.70 -2.76 -5.69
C TRP A 166 28.39 -3.83 -6.56
N HIS A 167 28.67 -3.46 -7.81
CA HIS A 167 29.56 -4.18 -8.70
C HIS A 167 30.47 -3.19 -9.44
N ASP A 168 31.62 -3.66 -9.92
CA ASP A 168 32.60 -2.85 -10.65
C ASP A 168 33.08 -1.60 -9.87
N GLY A 169 33.03 -1.66 -8.53
CA GLY A 169 33.45 -0.59 -7.63
C GLY A 169 34.85 -0.80 -7.05
N ARG A 170 35.45 0.25 -6.49
CA ARG A 170 36.78 0.17 -5.83
C ARG A 170 36.79 -0.75 -4.62
N TYR A 171 35.64 -0.89 -3.96
CA TYR A 171 35.49 -1.55 -2.66
C TYR A 171 34.42 -2.65 -2.65
N ASP A 172 33.86 -3.02 -3.81
CA ASP A 172 32.74 -3.96 -3.91
C ASP A 172 33.09 -5.40 -3.47
N LYS A 173 34.38 -5.77 -3.59
CA LYS A 173 34.91 -7.08 -3.14
C LYS A 173 35.34 -7.08 -1.67
N ASP A 174 35.37 -5.93 -1.00
CA ASP A 174 35.82 -5.80 0.39
C ASP A 174 34.62 -5.87 1.34
N LEU A 175 34.48 -7.00 2.05
CA LEU A 175 33.35 -7.22 2.96
C LEU A 175 33.34 -6.24 4.13
N GLU A 176 34.51 -5.88 4.68
CA GLU A 176 34.59 -4.95 5.79
C GLU A 176 34.09 -3.56 5.37
N LYS A 177 34.49 -3.09 4.19
CA LYS A 177 34.04 -1.81 3.65
C LYS A 177 32.55 -1.80 3.30
N LYS A 178 32.03 -2.87 2.69
CA LYS A 178 30.59 -3.04 2.47
C LYS A 178 29.82 -2.92 3.77
N ASN A 179 30.24 -3.64 4.81
CA ASN A 179 29.57 -3.62 6.11
C ASN A 179 29.62 -2.22 6.76
N LYS A 180 30.76 -1.52 6.68
CA LYS A 180 30.88 -0.13 7.16
C LYS A 180 29.92 0.83 6.44
N ILE A 181 29.68 0.65 5.15
CA ILE A 181 28.68 1.45 4.41
C ILE A 181 27.27 1.15 4.95
N ILE A 182 26.90 -0.12 5.12
CA ILE A 182 25.58 -0.51 5.66
C ILE A 182 25.38 0.06 7.07
N GLU A 183 26.39 -0.06 7.93
CA GLU A 183 26.36 0.48 9.30
C GLU A 183 26.14 1.99 9.29
N LYS A 184 26.88 2.70 8.43
CA LYS A 184 26.74 4.15 8.33
C LYS A 184 25.36 4.57 7.83
N LEU A 185 24.81 3.86 6.84
CA LEU A 185 23.44 4.11 6.36
C LEU A 185 22.40 3.83 7.45
N LEU A 186 22.52 2.72 8.19
CA LEU A 186 21.64 2.41 9.32
C LEU A 186 21.74 3.46 10.44
N GLU A 187 22.92 4.03 10.68
CA GLU A 187 23.13 5.08 11.69
C GLU A 187 22.40 6.39 11.34
N ILE A 188 22.50 6.84 10.08
CA ILE A 188 22.05 8.19 9.70
C ILE A 188 20.62 8.24 9.16
N ILE A 189 20.14 7.14 8.56
CA ILE A 189 18.80 7.10 7.96
C ILE A 189 17.80 6.89 9.11
N PRO A 190 16.69 7.67 9.17
CA PRO A 190 15.63 7.47 10.16
C PRO A 190 15.13 6.01 10.23
N GLU A 191 14.87 5.51 11.43
CA GLU A 191 14.52 4.11 11.68
C GLU A 191 13.25 3.66 10.94
N GLU A 192 12.33 4.59 10.68
CA GLU A 192 11.10 4.34 9.93
C GLU A 192 11.29 4.20 8.40
N ILE A 193 12.51 4.39 7.90
CA ILE A 193 12.87 4.22 6.50
C ILE A 193 13.71 2.96 6.33
N GLN A 194 13.25 2.09 5.43
CA GLN A 194 13.97 0.88 5.03
C GLN A 194 15.07 1.21 4.02
N ILE A 195 16.10 0.37 4.02
CA ILE A 195 17.29 0.47 3.18
C ILE A 195 17.31 -0.77 2.29
N ASN A 196 17.12 -0.59 0.99
CA ASN A 196 17.08 -1.68 0.02
C ASN A 196 18.46 -1.97 -0.56
N LEU A 197 18.88 -3.23 -0.50
CA LEU A 197 20.13 -3.70 -1.11
C LEU A 197 19.87 -4.47 -2.40
N ARG A 198 20.82 -4.38 -3.35
CA ARG A 198 20.69 -4.96 -4.70
C ARG A 198 20.60 -6.49 -4.71
N LYS A 199 21.16 -7.16 -3.69
CA LYS A 199 21.24 -8.63 -3.60
C LYS A 199 20.97 -9.12 -2.18
N PRO A 200 20.26 -10.27 -2.01
CA PRO A 200 20.08 -10.91 -0.71
C PRO A 200 21.39 -11.21 0.01
N GLN A 201 22.44 -11.59 -0.74
CA GLN A 201 23.73 -11.93 -0.16
C GLN A 201 24.35 -10.78 0.64
N PHE A 202 24.13 -9.52 0.25
CA PHE A 202 24.65 -8.38 1.01
C PHE A 202 24.02 -8.25 2.39
N ILE A 203 22.73 -8.63 2.53
CA ILE A 203 22.05 -8.65 3.84
C ILE A 203 22.54 -9.84 4.65
N ILE A 204 22.61 -11.03 4.03
CA ILE A 204 23.04 -12.26 4.69
C ILE A 204 24.47 -12.12 5.23
N ASP A 205 25.39 -11.58 4.44
CA ASP A 205 26.77 -11.34 4.85
C ASP A 205 26.87 -10.34 6.01
N TYR A 206 26.07 -9.26 5.96
CA TYR A 206 26.08 -8.22 6.99
C TYR A 206 25.49 -8.72 8.32
N ILE A 207 24.37 -9.43 8.27
CA ILE A 207 23.72 -10.03 9.44
C ILE A 207 24.53 -11.23 9.97
N GLY A 208 25.34 -11.86 9.11
CA GLY A 208 26.18 -13.01 9.42
C GLY A 208 25.44 -14.35 9.40
N ASN A 209 24.17 -14.37 8.97
CA ASN A 209 23.37 -15.58 8.84
C ASN A 209 22.16 -15.36 7.92
N LYS A 210 21.40 -16.43 7.63
CA LYS A 210 20.22 -16.40 6.74
C LYS A 210 18.89 -16.10 7.46
N THR A 211 18.91 -15.51 8.66
CA THR A 211 17.67 -15.13 9.35
C THR A 211 16.92 -14.08 8.55
N THR A 212 15.60 -14.22 8.49
CA THR A 212 14.70 -13.24 7.88
C THR A 212 13.88 -12.55 8.96
N ILE A 213 13.30 -11.40 8.62
CA ILE A 213 12.28 -10.76 9.45
C ILE A 213 11.05 -11.68 9.61
N SER A 214 10.34 -11.50 10.72
CA SER A 214 9.08 -12.17 11.06
C SER A 214 8.08 -11.13 11.56
N GLU A 215 6.83 -11.52 11.78
CA GLU A 215 5.82 -10.62 12.37
C GLU A 215 6.24 -10.04 13.74
N MET A 216 6.99 -10.81 14.55
CA MET A 216 7.37 -10.41 15.92
C MET A 216 8.33 -9.21 15.94
N ASN A 217 9.26 -9.15 14.99
CA ASN A 217 10.25 -8.07 14.87
C ASN A 217 9.99 -7.17 13.65
N ALA A 218 8.91 -7.42 12.90
CA ALA A 218 8.48 -6.55 11.83
C ALA A 218 8.24 -5.13 12.36
N PHE A 219 8.79 -4.14 11.66
CA PHE A 219 8.66 -2.72 12.01
C PHE A 219 9.31 -2.33 13.36
N SER A 220 10.28 -3.12 13.84
CA SER A 220 11.16 -2.76 14.95
C SER A 220 12.40 -2.00 14.46
N SER A 221 13.26 -1.57 15.39
CA SER A 221 14.58 -0.99 15.08
C SER A 221 15.67 -2.05 14.83
N GLU A 222 15.33 -3.35 14.84
CA GLU A 222 16.29 -4.41 14.50
C GLU A 222 16.84 -4.22 13.09
N LYS A 223 18.14 -4.46 12.91
CA LYS A 223 18.83 -4.28 11.62
C LYS A 223 18.13 -5.03 10.48
N ILE A 224 17.76 -6.30 10.70
CA ILE A 224 17.07 -7.11 9.68
C ILE A 224 15.69 -6.53 9.29
N ALA A 225 15.01 -5.81 10.19
CA ALA A 225 13.72 -5.18 9.91
C ALA A 225 13.84 -3.94 9.03
N ARG A 226 15.04 -3.35 8.97
CA ARG A 226 15.36 -2.16 8.19
C ARG A 226 15.97 -2.46 6.83
N LEU A 227 16.39 -3.70 6.55
CA LEU A 227 17.06 -4.07 5.31
C LEU A 227 16.10 -4.77 4.34
N GLY A 228 15.74 -4.11 3.24
CA GLY A 228 14.91 -4.65 2.17
C GLY A 228 15.71 -4.90 0.89
N LEU A 229 15.03 -5.08 -0.25
CA LEU A 229 15.67 -5.48 -1.49
C LEU A 229 15.21 -4.64 -2.68
N HIS A 230 16.13 -4.37 -3.61
CA HIS A 230 15.79 -3.99 -4.98
C HIS A 230 16.52 -4.93 -5.94
N ASN A 231 15.93 -5.22 -7.10
CA ASN A 231 16.47 -6.16 -8.08
C ASN A 231 16.43 -5.55 -9.48
N ASP A 232 17.56 -4.98 -9.90
CA ASP A 232 17.73 -4.36 -11.22
C ASP A 232 18.20 -5.39 -12.27
N GLY A 233 17.75 -6.64 -12.12
CA GLY A 233 17.87 -7.73 -13.09
C GLY A 233 16.66 -8.67 -13.00
N TYR A 234 15.56 -8.16 -12.46
CA TYR A 234 14.38 -8.91 -12.05
C TYR A 234 13.79 -9.68 -13.23
N LEU A 235 13.53 -10.98 -13.03
CA LEU A 235 12.91 -11.86 -14.03
C LEU A 235 13.66 -11.94 -15.37
N ALA A 236 14.92 -11.50 -15.43
CA ALA A 236 15.65 -11.42 -16.69
C ALA A 236 16.37 -12.72 -17.06
N SER A 237 16.61 -13.60 -16.09
CA SER A 237 17.29 -14.88 -16.28
C SER A 237 17.12 -15.78 -15.05
N GLU A 238 17.68 -16.98 -15.11
CA GLU A 238 17.67 -17.93 -13.99
C GLU A 238 18.36 -17.39 -12.72
N THR A 239 19.23 -16.39 -12.85
CA THR A 239 19.96 -15.74 -11.75
C THR A 239 19.53 -14.30 -11.51
N ASP A 240 18.50 -13.81 -12.22
CA ASP A 240 18.13 -12.39 -12.26
C ASP A 240 19.37 -11.49 -12.53
N LEU A 241 20.16 -11.86 -13.55
CA LEU A 241 21.44 -11.22 -13.93
C LEU A 241 22.46 -11.19 -12.79
N GLY A 242 22.58 -12.32 -12.07
CA GLY A 242 23.55 -12.47 -10.99
C GLY A 242 23.12 -11.83 -9.68
N THR A 243 21.82 -11.60 -9.47
CA THR A 243 21.26 -11.22 -8.16
C THR A 243 21.47 -12.33 -7.13
N PHE A 244 21.41 -13.59 -7.57
CA PHE A 244 21.70 -14.78 -6.81
C PHE A 244 22.28 -15.87 -7.72
N GLU A 245 22.93 -16.86 -7.13
CA GLU A 245 23.53 -17.96 -7.87
C GLU A 245 22.48 -18.95 -8.39
N LYS A 246 22.77 -19.58 -9.53
CA LYS A 246 21.85 -20.49 -10.22
C LYS A 246 21.42 -21.66 -9.33
N ASN A 247 22.38 -22.29 -8.64
CA ASN A 247 22.13 -23.42 -7.74
C ASN A 247 21.40 -23.03 -6.44
N GLU A 248 21.29 -21.73 -6.15
CA GLU A 248 20.66 -21.20 -4.93
C GLU A 248 19.27 -20.61 -5.17
N ARG A 249 18.80 -20.55 -6.43
CA ARG A 249 17.55 -19.86 -6.81
C ARG A 249 16.39 -20.18 -5.87
N THR A 250 16.09 -21.46 -5.62
CA THR A 250 14.95 -21.85 -4.78
C THR A 250 15.10 -21.36 -3.33
N GLU A 251 16.29 -21.49 -2.74
CA GLU A 251 16.53 -21.01 -1.37
C GLU A 251 16.51 -19.48 -1.30
N SER A 252 17.14 -18.82 -2.27
CA SER A 252 17.16 -17.36 -2.37
C SER A 252 15.76 -16.77 -2.52
N LEU A 253 14.92 -17.32 -3.40
CA LEU A 253 13.54 -16.86 -3.57
C LEU A 253 12.70 -17.10 -2.31
N LYS A 254 12.93 -18.21 -1.59
CA LYS A 254 12.27 -18.46 -0.29
C LYS A 254 12.68 -17.44 0.77
N TRP A 255 13.98 -17.13 0.86
CA TRP A 255 14.51 -16.11 1.76
C TRP A 255 13.93 -14.73 1.42
N GLN A 256 13.95 -14.36 0.14
CA GLN A 256 13.37 -13.11 -0.36
C GLN A 256 11.88 -13.03 -0.01
N SER A 257 11.08 -14.06 -0.31
CA SER A 257 9.64 -14.08 -0.01
C SER A 257 9.34 -13.84 1.47
N ALA A 258 10.12 -14.43 2.38
CA ALA A 258 9.98 -14.20 3.81
C ALA A 258 10.39 -12.78 4.22
N GLN A 259 11.47 -12.25 3.65
CA GLN A 259 11.96 -10.90 3.94
C GLN A 259 10.99 -9.82 3.43
N THR A 260 10.63 -9.89 2.15
CA THR A 260 9.85 -8.87 1.45
C THR A 260 8.38 -8.84 1.82
N LYS A 261 7.90 -9.84 2.57
CA LYS A 261 6.58 -9.79 3.20
C LYS A 261 6.42 -8.54 4.09
N TYR A 262 7.52 -8.07 4.69
CA TYR A 262 7.54 -6.95 5.62
C TYR A 262 8.48 -5.80 5.20
N THR A 263 9.23 -5.95 4.10
CA THR A 263 10.13 -4.93 3.56
C THR A 263 9.83 -4.59 2.12
N ALA A 264 10.20 -3.38 1.71
CA ALA A 264 10.07 -2.96 0.32
C ALA A 264 10.81 -3.92 -0.63
N PHE A 265 10.15 -4.23 -1.75
CA PHE A 265 10.74 -4.96 -2.87
C PHE A 265 10.33 -4.34 -4.20
N GLY A 266 11.30 -4.13 -5.08
CA GLY A 266 11.06 -3.64 -6.43
C GLY A 266 12.31 -3.69 -7.30
N GLY A 267 12.31 -2.96 -8.41
CA GLY A 267 13.47 -2.87 -9.31
C GLY A 267 13.05 -2.87 -10.78
N GLU A 268 13.80 -3.60 -11.60
CA GLU A 268 13.68 -3.51 -13.07
C GLU A 268 13.53 -4.87 -13.72
N ALA A 269 12.36 -5.12 -14.33
CA ALA A 269 12.15 -6.30 -15.15
C ALA A 269 12.83 -6.15 -16.52
N GLN A 270 13.66 -7.12 -16.92
CA GLN A 270 14.48 -7.02 -18.13
C GLN A 270 14.42 -8.29 -19.00
N ASN A 271 15.03 -8.21 -20.18
CA ASN A 271 15.20 -9.26 -21.18
C ASN A 271 13.86 -9.86 -21.64
N LYS A 272 13.22 -9.29 -22.66
CA LYS A 272 11.92 -9.78 -23.20
C LYS A 272 11.85 -11.28 -23.52
N ASN A 273 12.99 -11.91 -23.81
CA ASN A 273 13.08 -13.32 -24.19
C ASN A 273 13.14 -14.27 -22.97
N SER A 274 13.24 -13.72 -21.77
CA SER A 274 13.19 -14.48 -20.53
C SER A 274 11.81 -15.09 -20.32
N ILE A 275 11.77 -16.40 -20.05
CA ILE A 275 10.53 -17.09 -19.65
C ILE A 275 10.03 -16.60 -18.29
N TYR A 276 10.91 -16.08 -17.42
CA TYR A 276 10.54 -15.64 -16.08
C TYR A 276 9.68 -14.37 -16.11
N ASN A 277 9.77 -13.57 -17.17
CA ASN A 277 8.89 -12.42 -17.39
C ASN A 277 7.72 -12.71 -18.34
N ASP A 278 7.47 -13.97 -18.73
CA ASP A 278 6.16 -14.33 -19.28
C ASP A 278 5.07 -13.93 -18.27
N LEU A 279 3.96 -13.38 -18.75
CA LEU A 279 2.98 -12.70 -17.89
C LEU A 279 2.54 -13.54 -16.67
N SER A 280 2.26 -14.83 -16.88
CA SER A 280 1.85 -15.73 -15.79
C SER A 280 2.96 -15.93 -14.74
N ASN A 281 4.20 -16.14 -15.18
CA ASN A 281 5.36 -16.36 -14.31
C ASN A 281 5.71 -15.08 -13.56
N ALA A 282 5.63 -13.93 -14.23
CA ALA A 282 5.85 -12.63 -13.65
C ALA A 282 4.85 -12.32 -12.53
N ILE A 283 3.56 -12.59 -12.75
CA ILE A 283 2.49 -12.39 -11.76
C ILE A 283 2.70 -13.29 -10.54
N GLU A 284 3.00 -14.57 -10.75
CA GLU A 284 3.24 -15.52 -9.66
C GLU A 284 4.44 -15.09 -8.80
N ASP A 285 5.55 -14.74 -9.44
CA ASP A 285 6.76 -14.30 -8.74
C ASP A 285 6.54 -12.96 -8.00
N MET A 286 5.91 -11.97 -8.64
CA MET A 286 5.58 -10.68 -8.00
C MET A 286 4.72 -10.88 -6.74
N LYS A 287 3.76 -11.80 -6.78
CA LYS A 287 2.92 -12.14 -5.62
C LYS A 287 3.73 -12.84 -4.51
N ILE A 288 4.59 -13.79 -4.86
CA ILE A 288 5.39 -14.55 -3.89
C ILE A 288 6.43 -13.65 -3.19
N ARG A 289 7.03 -12.72 -3.94
CA ARG A 289 8.05 -11.79 -3.42
C ARG A 289 7.48 -10.42 -3.05
N HIS A 290 6.17 -10.25 -2.99
CA HIS A 290 5.52 -9.05 -2.50
C HIS A 290 5.97 -7.76 -3.21
N CYS A 291 6.07 -7.79 -4.53
CA CYS A 291 6.60 -6.69 -5.34
C CYS A 291 5.76 -5.40 -5.19
N ASN A 292 6.39 -4.36 -4.64
CA ASN A 292 5.77 -3.06 -4.39
C ASN A 292 5.83 -2.14 -5.61
N TYR A 293 6.98 -2.12 -6.30
CA TYR A 293 7.24 -1.15 -7.34
C TYR A 293 8.13 -1.69 -8.46
N LEU A 294 7.99 -1.14 -9.67
CA LEU A 294 8.85 -1.47 -10.82
C LEU A 294 9.15 -0.23 -11.66
N ASN A 295 10.25 -0.24 -12.42
CA ASN A 295 10.52 0.83 -13.37
C ASN A 295 9.48 0.85 -14.51
N ARG A 296 8.87 2.03 -14.77
CA ARG A 296 7.86 2.19 -15.82
C ARG A 296 8.41 2.01 -17.23
N THR A 297 9.66 2.38 -17.47
CA THR A 297 10.20 2.61 -18.83
C THR A 297 11.47 1.85 -19.15
N TYR A 298 12.24 1.42 -18.17
CA TYR A 298 13.43 0.61 -18.42
C TYR A 298 13.04 -0.74 -19.03
N ASP A 299 13.82 -1.17 -20.02
CA ASP A 299 13.52 -2.29 -20.93
C ASP A 299 12.10 -2.22 -21.49
N ARG A 300 11.89 -1.34 -22.48
CA ARG A 300 10.58 -1.12 -23.12
C ARG A 300 10.01 -2.39 -23.73
N GLU A 301 10.86 -3.32 -24.16
CA GLU A 301 10.39 -4.52 -24.83
C GLU A 301 9.67 -5.48 -23.88
N VAL A 302 10.09 -5.59 -22.62
CA VAL A 302 9.35 -6.34 -21.59
C VAL A 302 7.97 -5.73 -21.36
N LYS A 303 7.86 -4.39 -21.38
CA LYS A 303 6.61 -3.69 -21.09
C LYS A 303 5.65 -3.85 -22.27
N GLU A 304 6.15 -3.80 -23.50
CA GLU A 304 5.38 -4.14 -24.69
C GLU A 304 4.97 -5.62 -24.72
N LYS A 305 5.82 -6.55 -24.27
CA LYS A 305 5.44 -7.96 -24.11
C LYS A 305 4.24 -8.13 -23.18
N TRP A 306 4.26 -7.50 -22.00
CA TRP A 306 3.12 -7.55 -21.07
C TRP A 306 1.87 -6.86 -21.63
N LYS A 307 2.02 -5.71 -22.26
CA LYS A 307 0.92 -4.97 -22.89
C LYS A 307 0.25 -5.74 -24.04
N ASN A 308 1.02 -6.54 -24.77
CA ASN A 308 0.51 -7.36 -25.87
C ASN A 308 0.01 -8.74 -25.43
N THR A 309 0.15 -9.09 -24.14
CA THR A 309 -0.34 -10.35 -23.58
C THR A 309 -1.63 -10.09 -22.81
N LYS A 310 -2.68 -10.88 -23.08
CA LYS A 310 -3.95 -10.78 -22.33
C LYS A 310 -3.88 -11.60 -21.05
N TYR A 311 -4.42 -11.07 -19.97
CA TYR A 311 -4.58 -11.81 -18.73
C TYR A 311 -5.62 -12.91 -18.89
N THR A 312 -5.22 -14.13 -18.54
CA THR A 312 -6.06 -15.35 -18.57
C THR A 312 -6.00 -16.11 -17.24
N GLY A 313 -5.68 -15.41 -16.15
CA GLY A 313 -5.51 -15.99 -14.83
C GLY A 313 -6.84 -16.29 -14.13
N LYS A 314 -6.83 -16.29 -12.80
CA LYS A 314 -8.00 -16.68 -11.98
C LYS A 314 -8.92 -15.52 -11.63
N ASP A 315 -8.48 -14.28 -11.82
CA ASP A 315 -9.27 -13.11 -11.50
C ASP A 315 -10.27 -12.79 -12.64
N PRO A 316 -11.58 -13.01 -12.46
CA PRO A 316 -12.56 -12.80 -13.51
C PRO A 316 -12.69 -11.32 -13.92
N ASN A 317 -12.38 -10.38 -13.03
CA ASN A 317 -12.50 -8.94 -13.29
C ASN A 317 -11.47 -8.45 -14.31
N TYR A 318 -10.39 -9.22 -14.52
CA TYR A 318 -9.27 -8.85 -15.39
C TYR A 318 -9.10 -9.73 -16.62
N ILE A 319 -9.97 -10.73 -16.85
CA ILE A 319 -9.86 -11.59 -18.04
C ILE A 319 -9.93 -10.74 -19.32
N GLY A 320 -8.91 -10.85 -20.17
CA GLY A 320 -8.82 -10.09 -21.42
C GLY A 320 -8.25 -8.66 -21.29
N ILE A 321 -8.01 -8.18 -20.07
CA ILE A 321 -7.22 -6.97 -19.82
C ILE A 321 -5.77 -7.25 -20.19
N ASP A 322 -5.05 -6.25 -20.71
CA ASP A 322 -3.63 -6.43 -21.00
C ASP A 322 -2.80 -6.63 -19.72
N GLY A 323 -1.72 -7.38 -19.83
CA GLY A 323 -0.88 -7.75 -18.70
C GLY A 323 -0.19 -6.56 -18.05
N MET A 324 0.09 -5.49 -18.80
CA MET A 324 0.70 -4.28 -18.24
C MET A 324 -0.26 -3.55 -17.29
N THR A 325 -1.51 -3.37 -17.68
CA THR A 325 -2.57 -2.84 -16.81
C THR A 325 -2.80 -3.76 -15.59
N TYR A 326 -2.83 -5.09 -15.78
CA TYR A 326 -2.95 -6.02 -14.65
C TYR A 326 -1.82 -5.83 -13.64
N ILE A 327 -0.56 -5.86 -14.10
CA ILE A 327 0.61 -5.63 -13.24
C ILE A 327 0.53 -4.26 -12.56
N GLN A 328 0.19 -3.20 -13.29
CA GLN A 328 0.08 -1.84 -12.75
C GLN A 328 -0.88 -1.76 -11.56
N ASN A 329 -2.06 -2.37 -11.68
CA ASN A 329 -3.06 -2.35 -10.63
C ASN A 329 -2.61 -3.11 -9.37
N HIS A 330 -1.83 -4.17 -9.55
CA HIS A 330 -1.50 -5.11 -8.49
C HIS A 330 -0.11 -4.88 -7.87
N LEU A 331 0.75 -4.04 -8.42
CA LEU A 331 2.02 -3.67 -7.78
C LEU A 331 1.76 -3.04 -6.39
N GLY A 332 2.41 -3.59 -5.37
CA GLY A 332 2.21 -3.25 -3.97
C GLY A 332 0.82 -3.64 -3.47
N TYR A 333 0.27 -2.83 -2.57
CA TYR A 333 -1.07 -3.10 -2.03
C TYR A 333 -2.16 -2.68 -3.02
N ARG A 334 -3.28 -3.39 -3.02
CA ARG A 334 -4.51 -2.97 -3.70
C ARG A 334 -5.68 -3.31 -2.79
N LEU A 335 -6.23 -2.29 -2.14
CA LEU A 335 -7.10 -2.45 -0.98
C LEU A 335 -8.57 -2.33 -1.37
N LEU A 336 -9.32 -3.42 -1.24
CA LEU A 336 -10.73 -3.51 -1.55
C LEU A 336 -11.54 -3.69 -0.27
N LEU A 337 -12.41 -2.73 0.07
CA LEU A 337 -13.34 -2.86 1.18
C LEU A 337 -14.27 -4.05 0.92
N GLN A 338 -14.34 -4.99 1.87
CA GLN A 338 -15.22 -6.15 1.79
C GLN A 338 -16.40 -6.02 2.75
N GLU A 339 -16.14 -5.62 3.99
CA GLU A 339 -17.17 -5.52 5.01
C GLU A 339 -16.94 -4.29 5.88
N CYS A 340 -18.04 -3.65 6.30
CA CYS A 340 -18.01 -2.61 7.30
C CYS A 340 -19.27 -2.69 8.18
N SER A 341 -19.08 -2.52 9.49
CA SER A 341 -20.15 -2.43 10.48
C SER A 341 -19.90 -1.23 11.39
N ILE A 342 -20.83 -0.28 11.42
CA ILE A 342 -20.77 0.94 12.25
C ILE A 342 -21.90 0.87 13.29
N LYS A 343 -21.57 0.76 14.58
CA LYS A 343 -22.57 0.56 15.65
C LYS A 343 -22.59 1.67 16.71
N GLY A 344 -21.55 2.49 16.82
CA GLY A 344 -21.47 3.58 17.79
C GLY A 344 -22.48 4.69 17.51
N GLN A 345 -23.42 4.93 18.42
CA GLN A 345 -24.53 5.89 18.24
C GLN A 345 -24.60 6.97 19.32
N GLN A 346 -23.68 7.02 20.28
CA GLN A 346 -23.75 7.93 21.41
C GLN A 346 -22.48 8.77 21.53
N ALA A 347 -22.61 10.09 21.57
CA ALA A 347 -21.50 10.99 21.84
C ALA A 347 -20.78 10.60 23.15
N SER A 348 -19.45 10.67 23.19
CA SER A 348 -18.59 10.13 24.27
C SER A 348 -18.59 8.60 24.43
N GLY A 349 -19.44 7.86 23.73
CA GLY A 349 -19.43 6.40 23.66
C GLY A 349 -18.38 5.86 22.67
N SER A 350 -18.24 4.53 22.59
CA SER A 350 -17.38 3.90 21.58
C SER A 350 -17.93 4.14 20.17
N ALA A 351 -17.02 4.37 19.19
CA ALA A 351 -17.34 4.37 17.77
C ALA A 351 -17.81 3.00 17.26
N ASN A 352 -17.31 1.90 17.84
CA ASN A 352 -17.64 0.50 17.49
C ASN A 352 -17.76 0.29 15.98
N VAL A 353 -16.62 0.42 15.30
CA VAL A 353 -16.50 0.25 13.85
C VAL A 353 -15.59 -0.92 13.53
N ASP A 354 -16.15 -1.92 12.85
CA ASP A 354 -15.44 -3.10 12.35
C ASP A 354 -15.30 -2.97 10.83
N ILE A 355 -14.09 -3.12 10.29
CA ILE A 355 -13.79 -2.99 8.87
C ILE A 355 -12.92 -4.16 8.41
N VAL A 356 -13.31 -4.81 7.31
CA VAL A 356 -12.51 -5.83 6.62
C VAL A 356 -12.15 -5.32 5.23
N ILE A 357 -10.84 -5.25 4.96
CA ILE A 357 -10.29 -4.80 3.68
C ILE A 357 -9.44 -5.94 3.11
N ASN A 358 -9.79 -6.44 1.94
CA ASN A 358 -8.99 -7.45 1.23
C ASN A 358 -7.85 -6.76 0.47
N ASN A 359 -6.62 -7.26 0.63
CA ASN A 359 -5.48 -6.88 -0.19
C ASN A 359 -5.41 -7.78 -1.41
N VAL A 360 -5.94 -7.28 -2.52
CA VAL A 360 -5.87 -7.94 -3.83
C VAL A 360 -4.59 -7.61 -4.60
N GLY A 361 -3.64 -6.88 -3.99
CA GLY A 361 -2.34 -6.56 -4.58
C GLY A 361 -1.28 -7.64 -4.38
N PHE A 362 -0.08 -7.41 -4.93
CA PHE A 362 1.08 -8.27 -4.79
C PHE A 362 1.78 -8.09 -3.45
N GLY A 363 1.87 -6.86 -2.95
CA GLY A 363 2.62 -6.50 -1.74
C GLY A 363 1.74 -5.92 -0.62
N ASN A 364 2.33 -5.79 0.57
CA ASN A 364 1.65 -5.26 1.75
C ASN A 364 1.95 -3.76 1.96
N ILE A 365 1.16 -3.10 2.80
CA ILE A 365 1.52 -1.80 3.38
C ILE A 365 2.71 -2.01 4.34
N ILE A 366 3.84 -1.37 4.04
CA ILE A 366 5.10 -1.48 4.81
C ILE A 366 5.45 -0.19 5.56
N LYS A 367 4.91 0.96 5.13
CA LYS A 367 5.06 2.26 5.79
C LYS A 367 3.91 2.50 6.75
N SER A 368 4.20 3.12 7.89
CA SER A 368 3.16 3.50 8.85
C SER A 368 2.13 4.43 8.19
N LYS A 369 0.89 4.35 8.65
CA LYS A 369 -0.24 5.17 8.19
C LYS A 369 -1.02 5.66 9.39
N LYS A 370 -1.53 6.88 9.29
CA LYS A 370 -2.52 7.42 10.20
C LYS A 370 -3.90 6.97 9.73
N ILE A 371 -4.70 6.40 10.64
CA ILE A 371 -6.10 6.05 10.38
C ILE A 371 -7.01 6.98 11.16
N GLU A 372 -7.95 7.61 10.46
CA GLU A 372 -8.99 8.44 11.05
C GLU A 372 -10.39 8.00 10.58
N LEU A 373 -11.38 8.07 11.47
CA LEU A 373 -12.79 8.11 11.07
C LEU A 373 -13.25 9.56 10.97
N ILE A 374 -13.94 9.89 9.88
CA ILE A 374 -14.49 11.23 9.64
C ILE A 374 -16.00 11.13 9.48
N TYR A 375 -16.72 11.75 10.42
CA TYR A 375 -18.18 11.81 10.43
C TYR A 375 -18.63 13.16 9.89
N VAL A 376 -19.38 13.14 8.79
CA VAL A 376 -19.80 14.34 8.06
C VAL A 376 -21.32 14.38 7.96
N ASN A 377 -21.90 15.52 8.32
CA ASN A 377 -23.27 15.88 7.96
C ASN A 377 -23.30 17.30 7.36
N GLU A 378 -24.48 17.80 7.01
CA GLU A 378 -24.63 19.13 6.37
C GLU A 378 -24.07 20.30 7.19
N LYS A 379 -23.93 20.14 8.52
CA LYS A 379 -23.63 21.24 9.45
C LYS A 379 -22.32 21.07 10.20
N SER A 380 -21.72 19.89 10.20
CA SER A 380 -20.65 19.54 11.13
C SER A 380 -19.79 18.40 10.60
N THR A 381 -18.49 18.48 10.89
CA THR A 381 -17.52 17.42 10.65
C THR A 381 -16.82 17.09 11.96
N TYR A 382 -16.70 15.80 12.27
CA TYR A 382 -16.01 15.28 13.44
C TYR A 382 -14.96 14.26 13.02
N LYS A 383 -13.79 14.29 13.65
CA LYS A 383 -12.69 13.36 13.38
C LYS A 383 -12.35 12.56 14.62
N ILE A 384 -12.02 11.30 14.41
CA ILE A 384 -11.53 10.38 15.43
C ILE A 384 -10.23 9.82 14.91
N GLU A 385 -9.13 10.20 15.55
CA GLU A 385 -7.81 9.67 15.27
C GLU A 385 -7.62 8.39 16.09
N THR A 386 -7.09 7.35 15.44
CA THR A 386 -6.84 6.06 16.07
C THR A 386 -5.33 5.83 16.26
N ASN A 387 -4.96 4.95 17.19
CA ASN A 387 -3.56 4.52 17.37
C ASN A 387 -3.24 3.20 16.63
N ILE A 388 -4.07 2.83 15.63
CA ILE A 388 -3.94 1.56 14.91
C ILE A 388 -2.76 1.63 13.94
N ASP A 389 -1.81 0.71 14.10
CA ASP A 389 -0.80 0.45 13.08
C ASP A 389 -1.35 -0.55 12.05
N ILE A 390 -1.77 -0.05 10.89
CA ILE A 390 -2.37 -0.86 9.80
C ILE A 390 -1.48 -2.03 9.37
N ARG A 391 -0.17 -1.87 9.47
CA ARG A 391 0.80 -2.88 9.04
C ARG A 391 0.72 -4.16 9.87
N LYS A 392 0.21 -4.05 11.10
CA LYS A 392 0.02 -5.16 12.05
C LYS A 392 -1.39 -5.76 12.00
N GLN A 393 -2.26 -5.27 11.12
CA GLN A 393 -3.65 -5.73 11.04
C GLN A 393 -3.88 -6.77 9.94
N ILE A 394 -2.84 -7.18 9.21
CA ILE A 394 -2.96 -8.10 8.08
C ILE A 394 -2.99 -9.57 8.54
N GLN A 395 -4.01 -10.31 8.12
CA GLN A 395 -4.19 -11.74 8.36
C GLN A 395 -4.67 -12.39 7.06
N ASN A 396 -3.90 -13.34 6.51
CA ASN A 396 -4.27 -14.04 5.25
C ASN A 396 -4.70 -13.11 4.09
N SER A 397 -3.95 -12.02 3.87
CA SER A 397 -4.24 -10.98 2.87
C SER A 397 -5.43 -10.05 3.20
N GLU A 398 -6.05 -10.16 4.37
CA GLU A 398 -7.10 -9.24 4.82
C GLU A 398 -6.59 -8.33 5.93
N TYR A 399 -6.88 -7.03 5.87
CA TYR A 399 -6.70 -6.10 6.97
C TYR A 399 -7.98 -6.05 7.80
N ILE A 400 -7.91 -6.47 9.06
CA ILE A 400 -9.02 -6.48 10.01
C ILE A 400 -8.83 -5.31 10.97
N ILE A 401 -9.64 -4.26 10.83
CA ILE A 401 -9.51 -3.01 11.56
C ILE A 401 -10.71 -2.85 12.49
N ASN A 402 -10.47 -2.80 13.80
CA ASN A 402 -11.49 -2.58 14.82
C ASN A 402 -11.23 -1.24 15.52
N ILE A 403 -12.18 -0.31 15.45
CA ILE A 403 -12.07 1.04 16.00
C ILE A 403 -13.13 1.24 17.09
N ASP A 404 -12.67 1.25 18.33
CA ASP A 404 -13.49 1.47 19.53
C ASP A 404 -13.17 2.81 20.24
N ASP A 405 -12.41 3.69 19.58
CA ASP A 405 -12.14 5.04 20.06
C ASP A 405 -13.42 5.84 20.33
N LYS A 406 -13.36 6.80 21.25
CA LYS A 406 -14.55 7.55 21.69
C LYS A 406 -15.03 8.53 20.62
N LEU A 407 -16.33 8.53 20.38
CA LEU A 407 -17.02 9.58 19.64
C LEU A 407 -16.86 10.93 20.39
N PRO A 408 -16.68 12.07 19.69
CA PRO A 408 -16.52 13.37 20.35
C PRO A 408 -17.69 13.73 21.26
N ALA A 409 -17.39 14.30 22.43
CA ALA A 409 -18.41 14.63 23.43
C ALA A 409 -19.40 15.71 22.96
N ASN A 410 -18.96 16.58 22.06
CA ASN A 410 -19.76 17.64 21.44
C ASN A 410 -20.41 17.21 20.11
N MET A 411 -20.42 15.91 19.81
CA MET A 411 -21.07 15.38 18.62
C MET A 411 -22.59 15.59 18.74
N LYS A 412 -23.18 16.26 17.75
CA LYS A 412 -24.60 16.60 17.74
C LYS A 412 -25.42 15.41 17.26
N GLU A 413 -26.69 15.38 17.67
CA GLU A 413 -27.65 14.42 17.13
C GLU A 413 -27.82 14.63 15.63
N GLY A 414 -27.90 13.53 14.87
CA GLY A 414 -28.18 13.58 13.44
C GLY A 414 -27.62 12.39 12.67
N LYS A 415 -27.95 12.36 11.37
CA LYS A 415 -27.42 11.38 10.42
C LYS A 415 -26.07 11.85 9.89
N TYR A 416 -25.06 10.98 9.94
CA TYR A 416 -23.71 11.23 9.46
C TYR A 416 -23.32 10.20 8.39
N LYS A 417 -22.65 10.68 7.35
CA LYS A 417 -21.80 9.84 6.49
C LYS A 417 -20.47 9.63 7.18
N VAL A 418 -19.95 8.42 7.13
CA VAL A 418 -18.69 8.04 7.79
C VAL A 418 -17.68 7.68 6.72
N TYR A 419 -16.49 8.24 6.85
CA TYR A 419 -15.36 8.00 5.96
C TYR A 419 -14.18 7.43 6.74
N LEU A 420 -13.49 6.48 6.13
CA LEU A 420 -12.18 5.99 6.56
C LEU A 420 -11.09 6.75 5.81
N SER A 421 -10.31 7.54 6.54
CA SER A 421 -9.10 8.18 6.03
C SER A 421 -7.88 7.35 6.42
N ILE A 422 -7.04 7.02 5.44
CA ILE A 422 -5.77 6.33 5.64
C ILE A 422 -4.70 7.18 4.96
N CYS A 423 -3.81 7.81 5.71
CA CYS A 423 -2.85 8.77 5.15
C CYS A 423 -1.45 8.66 5.76
N GLU A 424 -0.49 9.36 5.17
CA GLU A 424 0.83 9.55 5.78
C GLU A 424 0.70 10.23 7.17
N PRO A 425 1.51 9.82 8.17
CA PRO A 425 1.43 10.37 9.53
C PRO A 425 2.06 11.77 9.67
N TYR A 426 2.40 12.44 8.57
CA TYR A 426 3.16 13.69 8.55
C TYR A 426 2.25 14.88 8.23
N GLU A 427 2.29 15.87 9.12
CA GLU A 427 1.50 17.10 9.00
C GLU A 427 1.80 17.89 7.71
N SER A 428 3.04 17.79 7.19
CA SER A 428 3.47 18.39 5.92
C SER A 428 2.67 17.89 4.72
N LEU A 429 2.06 16.71 4.81
CA LEU A 429 1.41 16.03 3.68
C LEU A 429 -0.12 16.06 3.73
N LYS A 430 -0.72 16.48 4.85
CA LYS A 430 -2.19 16.43 5.07
C LYS A 430 -3.01 17.15 4.00
N ASN A 431 -2.43 18.15 3.34
CA ASN A 431 -3.15 18.99 2.40
C ASN A 431 -3.22 18.38 0.99
N ASN A 432 -2.37 17.40 0.66
CA ASN A 432 -2.29 16.80 -0.66
C ASN A 432 -2.85 15.36 -0.64
N SER A 433 -3.96 15.13 -1.36
CA SER A 433 -4.67 13.85 -1.41
C SER A 433 -3.87 12.70 -2.04
N ASN A 434 -2.78 13.00 -2.75
CA ASN A 434 -1.90 11.97 -3.32
C ASN A 434 -1.14 11.16 -2.26
N TYR A 435 -1.11 11.65 -1.02
CA TYR A 435 -0.54 10.95 0.15
C TYR A 435 -1.59 10.20 0.99
N TYR A 436 -2.78 9.99 0.43
CA TYR A 436 -3.86 9.22 1.04
C TYR A 436 -4.07 7.93 0.26
N ILE A 437 -4.41 6.86 0.98
CA ILE A 437 -4.77 5.59 0.37
C ILE A 437 -6.25 5.62 -0.02
N LYS A 438 -6.48 5.51 -1.33
CA LYS A 438 -7.79 5.35 -1.95
C LYS A 438 -8.07 3.85 -2.06
N LEU A 439 -9.15 3.39 -1.43
CA LEU A 439 -9.63 2.03 -1.60
C LEU A 439 -10.21 1.88 -3.01
N VAL A 440 -10.04 0.68 -3.60
CA VAL A 440 -10.39 0.42 -5.00
C VAL A 440 -11.84 -0.02 -5.16
N ASN A 441 -12.75 0.56 -4.38
CA ASN A 441 -14.19 0.34 -4.52
C ASN A 441 -14.81 1.46 -5.35
N LYS A 442 -15.83 1.14 -6.15
CA LYS A 442 -16.48 2.13 -7.02
C LYS A 442 -17.13 3.27 -6.21
N GLY A 443 -16.77 4.50 -6.54
CA GLY A 443 -17.48 5.70 -6.09
C GLY A 443 -17.37 6.05 -4.60
N ILE A 444 -16.47 5.42 -3.83
CA ILE A 444 -16.38 5.70 -2.38
C ILE A 444 -15.36 6.77 -2.00
N TRP A 445 -14.37 7.06 -2.84
CA TRP A 445 -13.39 8.10 -2.56
C TRP A 445 -14.01 9.50 -2.62
N ASN A 446 -13.81 10.30 -1.57
CA ASN A 446 -14.19 11.70 -1.54
C ASN A 446 -12.93 12.59 -1.42
N GLU A 447 -12.71 13.42 -2.44
CA GLU A 447 -11.51 14.25 -2.57
C GLU A 447 -11.43 15.38 -1.53
N GLU A 448 -12.56 16.02 -1.21
CA GLU A 448 -12.62 17.14 -0.26
C GLU A 448 -12.40 16.64 1.18
N ILE A 449 -13.01 15.51 1.52
CA ILE A 449 -12.89 14.86 2.83
C ILE A 449 -11.55 14.10 2.96
N LYS A 450 -10.97 13.69 1.83
CA LYS A 450 -9.80 12.80 1.74
C LYS A 450 -10.03 11.49 2.48
N GLY A 451 -11.16 10.85 2.17
CA GLY A 451 -11.58 9.63 2.85
C GLY A 451 -12.41 8.72 1.95
N ASN A 452 -12.43 7.45 2.31
CA ASN A 452 -13.20 6.40 1.66
C ASN A 452 -14.53 6.24 2.39
N TYR A 453 -15.65 6.46 1.72
CA TYR A 453 -16.97 6.29 2.31
C TYR A 453 -17.18 4.83 2.73
N ILE A 454 -17.54 4.60 4.00
CA ILE A 454 -17.72 3.25 4.57
C ILE A 454 -19.15 3.00 5.08
N GLY A 455 -19.99 4.04 5.13
CA GLY A 455 -21.40 3.89 5.52
C GLY A 455 -22.00 5.13 6.16
N GLU A 456 -23.19 4.97 6.70
CA GLU A 456 -23.95 6.01 7.39
C GLU A 456 -24.40 5.53 8.77
N ILE A 457 -24.50 6.45 9.72
CA ILE A 457 -24.99 6.17 11.06
C ILE A 457 -25.77 7.36 11.62
N PHE A 458 -26.73 7.09 12.50
CA PHE A 458 -27.43 8.14 13.25
C PHE A 458 -26.84 8.23 14.66
N ILE A 459 -26.41 9.42 15.06
CA ILE A 459 -25.93 9.72 16.41
C ILE A 459 -27.10 10.27 17.21
N ASN A 460 -27.33 9.71 18.39
CA ASN A 460 -28.38 10.11 19.33
C ASN A 460 -27.90 11.26 20.23
N SER A 461 -28.81 12.14 20.69
CA SER A 461 -28.46 13.15 21.68
C SER A 461 -28.01 12.52 23.02
N ASN A 462 -27.07 13.20 23.68
CA ASN A 462 -26.66 12.94 25.08
C ASN A 462 -27.77 13.29 26.10
N SER A 463 -29.04 13.09 25.76
CA SER A 463 -30.10 13.12 26.75
C SER A 463 -29.94 11.86 27.61
N LYS A 464 -29.67 12.04 28.90
CA LYS A 464 -29.98 11.04 29.93
C LYS A 464 -31.49 10.85 29.98
N ASN A 465 -32.08 10.32 28.92
CA ASN A 465 -33.42 9.80 28.98
C ASN A 465 -33.29 8.39 29.55
N ASN A 466 -33.54 8.29 30.86
CA ASN A 466 -34.22 7.12 31.39
C ASN A 466 -35.48 6.92 30.53
N LEU A 467 -35.35 6.20 29.42
CA LEU A 467 -36.48 5.63 28.72
C LEU A 467 -37.08 4.64 29.72
N LYS A 468 -38.04 5.12 30.51
CA LYS A 468 -39.14 4.28 30.93
C LYS A 468 -39.67 3.70 29.63
N PHE A 469 -39.35 2.43 29.37
CA PHE A 469 -39.96 1.67 28.30
C PHE A 469 -41.47 1.84 28.46
N ASN A 470 -42.10 2.58 27.54
CA ASN A 470 -43.55 2.54 27.44
C ASN A 470 -43.90 1.11 27.04
N PHE A 471 -44.54 0.39 27.97
CA PHE A 471 -44.88 -1.01 27.85
C PHE A 471 -45.77 -1.33 26.63
N GLU A 472 -46.31 -0.32 25.94
CA GLU A 472 -47.08 -0.47 24.69
C GLU A 472 -46.27 -1.03 23.51
N ASN A 473 -44.98 -0.69 23.38
CA ASN A 473 -44.16 -1.23 22.27
C ASN A 473 -43.81 -2.71 22.44
N ILE A 474 -43.77 -3.21 23.69
CA ILE A 474 -43.58 -4.64 23.97
C ILE A 474 -44.85 -5.41 23.61
N GLU A 475 -46.05 -4.85 23.82
CA GLU A 475 -47.30 -5.46 23.36
C GLU A 475 -47.37 -5.56 21.84
N TYR A 476 -46.97 -4.50 21.11
CA TYR A 476 -46.89 -4.56 19.65
C TYR A 476 -45.89 -5.61 19.16
N LEU A 477 -44.71 -5.70 19.79
CA LEU A 477 -43.71 -6.72 19.43
C LEU A 477 -44.19 -8.14 19.76
N LYS A 478 -44.84 -8.34 20.91
CA LYS A 478 -45.49 -9.61 21.28
C LYS A 478 -46.63 -9.97 20.33
N MET A 479 -47.39 -8.98 19.86
CA MET A 479 -48.47 -9.18 18.90
C MET A 479 -47.91 -9.60 17.53
N ILE A 480 -46.83 -8.97 17.06
CA ILE A 480 -46.13 -9.34 15.82
C ILE A 480 -45.54 -10.74 15.93
N VAL A 481 -44.85 -11.07 17.03
CA VAL A 481 -44.29 -12.41 17.25
C VAL A 481 -45.41 -13.45 17.32
N SER A 482 -46.53 -13.15 17.99
CA SER A 482 -47.69 -14.04 18.05
C SER A 482 -48.32 -14.26 16.68
N LEU A 483 -48.44 -13.21 15.86
CA LEU A 483 -48.91 -13.30 14.47
C LEU A 483 -47.99 -14.18 13.61
N VAL A 484 -46.67 -14.04 13.75
CA VAL A 484 -45.68 -14.87 13.04
C VAL A 484 -45.80 -16.34 13.46
N VAL A 485 -45.91 -16.61 14.76
CA VAL A 485 -46.05 -17.97 15.30
C VAL A 485 -47.37 -18.61 14.85
N ILE A 486 -48.50 -17.90 14.91
CA ILE A 486 -49.79 -18.36 14.42
C ILE A 486 -49.72 -18.68 12.92
N THR A 487 -49.05 -17.84 12.14
CA THR A 487 -48.89 -18.05 10.69
C THR A 487 -48.06 -19.30 10.40
N ILE A 488 -46.98 -19.55 11.16
CA ILE A 488 -46.16 -20.76 11.04
C ILE A 488 -46.98 -22.01 11.41
N ILE A 489 -47.76 -21.96 12.49
CA ILE A 489 -48.63 -23.07 12.91
C ILE A 489 -49.66 -23.39 11.83
N LEU A 490 -50.32 -22.38 11.25
CA LEU A 490 -51.28 -22.56 10.17
C LEU A 490 -50.64 -23.19 8.92
N ILE A 491 -49.40 -22.79 8.59
CA ILE A 491 -48.63 -23.39 7.48
C ILE A 491 -48.34 -24.87 7.77
N ILE A 492 -47.93 -25.21 9.01
CA ILE A 492 -47.66 -26.60 9.41
C ILE A 492 -48.94 -27.45 9.34
N ILE A 493 -50.06 -26.96 9.87
CA ILE A 493 -51.36 -27.64 9.79
C ILE A 493 -51.76 -27.88 8.34
N LEU A 494 -51.58 -26.88 7.47
CA LEU A 494 -51.89 -27.02 6.04
C LEU A 494 -51.01 -28.09 5.36
N ILE A 495 -49.73 -28.15 5.71
CA ILE A 495 -48.80 -29.19 5.21
C ILE A 495 -49.22 -30.58 5.69
N ILE A 496 -49.66 -30.71 6.95
CA ILE A 496 -50.16 -31.97 7.51
C ILE A 496 -51.44 -32.41 6.78
N ILE A 497 -52.39 -31.50 6.56
CA ILE A 497 -53.63 -31.79 5.82
C ILE A 497 -53.33 -32.22 4.39
N ILE A 498 -52.40 -31.54 3.69
CA ILE A 498 -51.98 -31.91 2.34
C ILE A 498 -51.31 -33.30 2.31
N LYS A 499 -50.48 -33.63 3.31
CA LYS A 499 -49.88 -34.97 3.46
C LYS A 499 -50.94 -36.03 3.75
N TYR A 500 -51.95 -35.71 4.56
CA TYR A 500 -53.05 -36.62 4.91
C TYR A 500 -53.94 -36.92 3.70
N GLN A 501 -54.30 -35.89 2.91
CA GLN A 501 -55.07 -36.06 1.67
C GLN A 501 -54.31 -36.85 0.60
N LYS A 502 -52.98 -36.72 0.51
CA LYS A 502 -52.14 -37.55 -0.37
C LYS A 502 -52.05 -39.01 0.06
N LYS A 503 -52.26 -39.33 1.34
CA LYS A 503 -52.20 -40.70 1.88
C LYS A 503 -53.53 -41.46 1.74
N HIS A 504 -54.65 -40.75 1.58
CA HIS A 504 -55.99 -41.33 1.42
C HIS A 504 -56.53 -41.33 -0.03
N ASN A 505 -55.80 -40.73 -0.98
CA ASN A 505 -56.08 -40.82 -2.42
C ASN A 505 -55.14 -41.80 -3.14
N LYS A 506 -54.77 -42.89 -2.48
CA LYS A 506 -53.92 -43.95 -3.05
C LYS A 506 -54.57 -45.31 -2.86
#